data_AF-A0A7R9ZSK5-F1
#
_entry.id   AF-A0A7R9ZSK5-F1
#
_cell.length_a   1.000
_cell.length_b   1.000
_cell.length_c   1.000
_cell.angle_alpha   90.00
_cell.angle_beta   90.00
_cell.angle_gamma   90.00
#
_symmetry.space_group_name_H-M   'P 1'
#
loop_
_entity.id
_entity.type
_entity.pdbx_description
1 polymer ?
#
loop_
_entity_poly.entity_id
_entity_poly.type
_entity_poly.pdbx_seq_one_letter_code
_entity_poly.pdbx_strand_id
1 'polypeptide(L)'
;LPIVYFSHLRTFLFAYCAFLPYIWVTEWHWLTVPLVAFTAFALLGIEGSSSECEIPFDRNRPNHLAMDGYCLVILDAVQGLVVHDANLDMQECLHEDYESTIEEGNEEEVNAVYGNYDECGDEATIEV
;
A
#
# COMPACT_ATOMS: atom_id res chain seq x y z
N LEU A 1 11.11 16.95 7.74
CA LEU A 1 11.19 18.30 8.34
C LEU A 1 12.58 18.49 8.95
N PRO A 2 13.09 19.72 9.12
CA PRO A 2 14.33 19.95 9.87
C PRO A 2 14.23 19.44 11.31
N ILE A 3 15.23 18.71 11.79
CA ILE A 3 15.27 18.08 13.13
C ILE A 3 15.02 19.09 14.26
N VAL A 4 15.46 20.34 14.06
CA VAL A 4 15.32 21.44 15.02
C VAL A 4 13.86 21.75 15.38
N TYR A 5 12.93 21.57 14.44
CA TYR A 5 11.52 21.88 14.66
C TYR A 5 10.90 20.96 15.71
N PHE A 6 11.08 19.64 15.52
CA PHE A 6 10.57 18.64 16.44
C PHE A 6 11.25 18.74 17.82
N SER A 7 12.56 19.00 17.87
CA SER A 7 13.26 19.16 19.15
C SER A 7 12.78 20.36 19.97
N HIS A 8 12.45 21.48 19.31
CA HIS A 8 11.87 22.64 20.01
C HIS A 8 10.47 22.33 20.52
N LEU A 9 9.62 21.69 19.70
CA LEU A 9 8.26 21.35 20.08
C LEU A 9 8.23 20.46 21.32
N ARG A 10 9.09 19.43 21.38
CA ARG A 10 9.24 18.56 22.55
C ARG A 10 9.66 19.33 23.81
N THR A 11 10.61 20.26 23.67
CA THR A 11 11.08 21.09 24.79
C THR A 11 9.96 22.01 25.32
N PHE A 12 9.17 22.61 24.43
CA PHE A 12 8.00 23.42 24.81
C PHE A 12 6.92 22.58 25.49
N LEU A 13 6.68 21.36 25.03
CA LEU A 13 5.68 20.45 25.60
C LEU A 13 6.04 20.02 27.02
N PHE A 14 7.33 19.74 27.28
CA PHE A 14 7.82 19.50 28.63
C PHE A 14 7.69 20.72 29.53
N ALA A 15 8.04 21.91 29.04
CA ALA A 15 7.86 23.15 29.79
C ALA A 15 6.38 23.36 30.15
N TYR A 16 5.47 23.14 29.20
CA TYR A 16 4.02 23.24 29.43
C TYR A 16 3.55 22.29 30.55
N CYS A 17 3.97 21.02 30.51
CA CYS A 17 3.64 20.05 31.55
C CYS A 17 4.23 20.43 32.92
N ALA A 18 5.39 21.09 32.96
CA ALA A 18 6.02 21.54 34.20
C ALA A 18 5.32 22.77 34.83
N PHE A 19 4.76 23.67 34.02
CA PHE A 19 4.00 24.83 34.51
C PHE A 19 2.55 24.48 34.91
N LEU A 20 1.97 23.45 34.28
CA LEU A 20 0.61 22.96 34.54
C LEU A 20 0.25 22.78 36.02
N PRO A 21 1.05 22.08 36.86
CA PRO A 21 0.72 21.93 38.28
C PRO A 21 0.64 23.26 39.03
N TYR A 22 1.46 24.25 38.66
CA TYR A 22 1.44 25.56 39.30
C TYR A 22 0.16 26.35 38.98
N ILE A 23 -0.42 26.13 37.81
CA ILE A 23 -1.65 26.79 37.37
C ILE A 23 -2.87 26.20 38.07
N TRP A 24 -2.92 24.88 38.26
CA TRP A 24 -4.12 24.19 38.76
C TRP A 24 -4.15 23.94 40.27
N VAL A 25 -3.04 24.15 40.99
CA VAL A 25 -2.93 23.88 42.44
C VAL A 25 -3.94 24.65 43.29
N THR A 26 -4.30 25.88 42.90
CA THR A 26 -5.15 26.75 43.72
C THR A 26 -6.60 26.26 43.81
N GLU A 27 -7.12 25.66 42.74
CA GLU A 27 -8.52 25.21 42.67
C GLU A 27 -8.67 23.75 43.11
N TRP A 28 -7.81 22.85 42.60
CA TRP A 28 -8.05 21.41 42.66
C TRP A 28 -7.23 20.67 43.73
N HIS A 29 -6.28 21.35 44.40
CA HIS A 29 -5.45 20.81 45.48
C HIS A 29 -4.90 19.41 45.15
N TRP A 30 -5.37 18.37 45.83
CA TRP A 30 -4.88 16.99 45.68
C TRP A 30 -5.30 16.32 44.36
N LEU A 31 -6.38 16.79 43.73
CA LEU A 31 -6.86 16.29 42.44
C LEU A 31 -6.00 16.77 41.27
N THR A 32 -5.16 17.79 41.47
CA THR A 32 -4.23 18.26 40.44
C THR A 32 -3.29 17.17 39.93
N VAL A 33 -2.79 16.30 40.81
CA VAL A 33 -1.80 15.28 40.45
C VAL A 33 -2.33 14.30 39.38
N PRO A 34 -3.47 13.60 39.58
CA PRO A 34 -3.99 12.69 38.55
C PRO A 34 -4.42 13.42 37.28
N LEU A 35 -4.90 14.66 37.40
CA LEU A 35 -5.40 15.42 36.27
C LEU A 35 -4.25 15.98 35.40
N VAL A 36 -3.18 16.50 36.02
CA VAL A 36 -1.93 16.84 35.33
C VAL A 36 -1.32 15.58 34.69
N ALA A 37 -1.26 14.46 35.39
CA ALA A 37 -0.74 13.20 34.85
C ALA A 37 -1.53 12.72 33.62
N PHE A 38 -2.86 12.82 33.65
CA PHE A 38 -3.72 12.50 32.50
C PHE A 38 -3.43 13.42 31.30
N THR A 39 -3.35 14.74 31.52
CA THR A 39 -3.03 15.68 30.44
C THR A 39 -1.61 15.50 29.89
N ALA A 40 -0.63 15.24 30.74
CA ALA A 40 0.74 14.96 30.33
C ALA A 40 0.81 13.66 29.52
N PHE A 41 0.10 12.61 29.94
CA PHE A 41 -0.03 11.37 29.19
C PHE A 41 -0.64 11.61 27.80
N ALA A 42 -1.71 12.39 27.70
CA ALA A 42 -2.34 12.72 26.42
C ALA A 42 -1.39 13.51 25.51
N LEU A 43 -0.75 14.57 26.03
CA LEU A 43 0.14 15.45 25.24
C LEU A 43 1.42 14.73 24.79
N LEU A 44 2.06 13.98 25.69
CA LEU A 44 3.25 13.19 25.37
C LEU A 44 2.91 12.01 24.46
N GLY A 45 1.73 11.40 24.62
CA GLY A 45 1.27 10.32 23.75
C GLY A 45 1.06 10.79 22.31
N ILE A 46 0.49 11.98 22.12
CA ILE A 46 0.33 12.59 20.78
C ILE A 46 1.70 12.92 20.18
N GLU A 47 2.63 13.48 20.95
CA GLU A 47 3.98 13.80 20.45
C GLU A 47 4.75 12.54 20.00
N GLY A 48 4.68 11.46 20.79
CA GLY A 48 5.30 10.18 20.41
C GLY A 48 4.64 9.54 19.18
N SER A 49 3.32 9.67 19.03
CA SER A 49 2.63 9.21 17.81
C SER A 49 3.02 10.06 16.60
N SER A 50 3.17 11.38 16.79
CA SER A 50 3.54 12.31 15.73
C SER A 50 4.95 12.08 15.21
N SER A 51 5.89 11.62 16.05
CA SER A 51 7.25 11.31 15.61
C SER A 51 7.31 10.09 14.70
N GLU A 52 6.45 9.09 14.91
CA GLU A 52 6.39 7.93 14.01
C GLU A 52 5.77 8.31 12.66
N CYS A 53 4.77 9.19 12.67
CA CYS A 53 4.11 9.67 11.45
C CYS A 53 5.03 10.52 10.54
N GLU A 54 6.15 11.06 11.02
CA GLU A 54 7.01 11.94 10.22
C GLU A 54 7.89 11.18 9.20
N ILE A 55 8.15 9.88 9.43
CA ILE A 55 8.98 9.03 8.56
C ILE A 55 8.19 7.79 8.11
N PRO A 56 7.14 7.92 7.30
CA PRO A 56 6.19 6.83 7.03
C PRO A 56 6.78 5.59 6.33
N PHE A 57 8.00 5.66 5.77
CA PHE A 57 8.58 4.61 4.91
C PHE A 57 9.88 3.99 5.46
N ASP A 58 10.21 4.20 6.73
CA ASP A 58 11.37 3.54 7.35
C ASP A 58 11.18 2.02 7.47
N ARG A 59 12.03 1.23 6.80
CA ARG A 59 11.96 -0.25 6.80
C ARG A 59 12.22 -0.88 8.17
N ASN A 60 12.89 -0.18 9.09
CA ASN A 60 13.36 -0.76 10.35
C ASN A 60 12.35 -0.64 11.50
N ARG A 61 11.16 -0.06 11.26
CA ARG A 61 10.21 0.28 12.31
C ARG A 61 8.88 -0.48 12.18
N PRO A 62 8.26 -0.91 13.29
CA PRO A 62 7.17 -1.90 13.29
C PRO A 62 5.78 -1.40 12.86
N ASN A 63 5.61 -0.15 12.45
CA ASN A 63 4.31 0.41 11.99
C ASN A 63 4.45 1.24 10.70
N HIS A 64 5.50 0.97 9.92
CA HIS A 64 5.85 1.75 8.75
C HIS A 64 5.39 1.05 7.47
N LEU A 65 5.10 1.85 6.44
CA LEU A 65 4.56 1.34 5.20
C LEU A 65 5.68 0.72 4.35
N ALA A 66 5.54 -0.57 4.03
CA ALA A 66 6.50 -1.30 3.20
C ALA A 66 6.38 -0.90 1.72
N MET A 67 7.05 0.18 1.33
CA MET A 67 6.99 0.74 -0.03
C MET A 67 7.41 -0.29 -1.10
N ASP A 68 8.33 -1.18 -0.76
CA ASP A 68 8.82 -2.20 -1.70
C ASP A 68 7.74 -3.18 -2.12
N GLY A 69 6.84 -3.55 -1.21
CA GLY A 69 5.72 -4.41 -1.53
C GLY A 69 4.81 -3.78 -2.59
N TYR A 70 4.51 -2.49 -2.43
CA TYR A 70 3.70 -1.76 -3.41
C TYR A 70 4.39 -1.66 -4.78
N CYS A 71 5.70 -1.41 -4.82
CA CYS A 71 6.45 -1.38 -6.08
C CYS A 71 6.44 -2.74 -6.79
N LEU A 72 6.57 -3.84 -6.06
CA LEU A 72 6.51 -5.18 -6.63
C LEU A 72 5.13 -5.49 -7.20
N VAL A 73 4.06 -5.12 -6.51
CA VAL A 73 2.68 -5.30 -7.00
C VAL A 73 2.43 -4.49 -8.27
N ILE A 74 2.91 -3.25 -8.34
CA ILE A 74 2.77 -2.42 -9.55
C ILE A 74 3.57 -3.03 -10.71
N LEU A 75 4.77 -3.53 -10.44
CA LEU A 75 5.63 -4.12 -11.46
C LEU A 75 5.01 -5.42 -12.03
N ASP A 76 4.46 -6.27 -11.17
CA ASP A 76 3.72 -7.47 -11.56
C ASP A 76 2.49 -7.12 -12.40
N ALA A 77 1.71 -6.11 -11.99
CA ALA A 77 0.56 -5.64 -12.75
C ALA A 77 0.94 -5.13 -14.14
N VAL A 78 2.02 -4.35 -14.26
CA VAL A 78 2.52 -3.86 -15.56
C VAL A 78 3.00 -5.03 -16.43
N GLN A 79 3.72 -5.99 -15.85
CA GLN A 79 4.15 -7.19 -16.57
C GLN A 79 2.95 -8.00 -17.06
N GLY A 80 1.91 -8.18 -16.23
CA GLY A 80 0.68 -8.83 -16.61
C GLY A 80 -0.03 -8.14 -17.77
N LEU A 81 -0.10 -6.81 -17.78
CA LEU A 81 -0.68 -6.04 -18.88
C LEU A 81 0.10 -6.21 -20.19
N VAL A 82 1.43 -6.17 -20.14
CA VAL A 82 2.27 -6.35 -21.34
C VAL A 82 2.12 -7.76 -21.92
N VAL A 83 2.07 -8.78 -21.06
CA VAL A 83 1.85 -10.17 -21.49
C VAL A 83 0.45 -10.34 -22.08
N HIS A 84 -0.56 -9.72 -21.48
CA HIS A 84 -1.93 -9.76 -21.98
C HIS A 84 -2.05 -9.12 -23.37
N ASP A 85 -1.42 -7.96 -23.58
CA ASP A 85 -1.36 -7.26 -24.87
C ASP A 85 -0.70 -8.13 -25.95
N ALA A 86 0.47 -8.72 -25.65
CA ALA A 86 1.15 -9.63 -26.56
C ALA A 86 0.35 -10.91 -26.88
N ASN A 87 -0.48 -11.38 -25.93
CA ASN A 87 -1.34 -12.53 -26.16
C ASN A 87 -2.53 -12.20 -27.07
N LEU A 88 -3.10 -11.00 -26.94
CA LEU A 88 -4.16 -10.51 -27.84
C LEU A 88 -3.62 -10.31 -29.27
N ASP A 89 -2.43 -9.75 -29.43
CA ASP A 89 -1.77 -9.63 -30.74
C ASP A 89 -1.55 -11.00 -31.39
N MET A 90 -1.09 -11.99 -30.61
CA MET A 90 -0.94 -13.36 -31.12
C MET A 90 -2.28 -13.99 -31.50
N GLN A 91 -3.34 -13.75 -30.72
CA GLN A 91 -4.68 -14.27 -31.03
C GLN A 91 -5.27 -13.61 -32.29
N GLU A 92 -5.01 -12.32 -32.53
CA GLU A 92 -5.42 -11.62 -33.75
C GLU A 92 -4.70 -12.16 -34.99
N CYS A 93 -3.38 -12.38 -34.93
CA CYS A 93 -2.63 -13.01 -36.02
C CYS A 93 -3.10 -14.45 -36.28
N LEU A 94 -3.34 -15.24 -35.22
CA LEU A 94 -3.89 -16.59 -35.37
C LEU A 94 -5.30 -16.57 -35.98
N HIS A 95 -6.11 -15.57 -35.66
CA HIS A 95 -7.43 -15.41 -36.24
C HIS A 95 -7.36 -15.05 -37.73
N GLU A 96 -6.42 -14.21 -38.16
CA GLU A 96 -6.19 -13.95 -39.59
C GLU A 96 -5.68 -15.20 -40.34
N ASP A 97 -4.80 -16.00 -39.72
CA ASP A 97 -4.27 -17.23 -40.30
C ASP A 97 -5.35 -18.31 -40.46
N TYR A 98 -6.31 -18.44 -39.53
CA TYR A 98 -7.42 -19.38 -39.70
C TYR A 98 -8.37 -18.95 -40.83
N GLU A 99 -8.73 -17.67 -40.92
CA GLU A 99 -9.64 -17.17 -41.97
C GLU A 99 -9.04 -17.39 -43.36
N SER A 100 -7.75 -17.11 -43.54
CA SER A 100 -7.07 -17.36 -44.81
C SER A 100 -7.01 -18.85 -45.19
N THR A 101 -6.80 -19.73 -44.21
CA THR A 101 -6.75 -21.19 -44.45
C THR A 101 -8.13 -21.79 -44.76
N ILE A 102 -9.21 -21.23 -44.22
CA ILE A 102 -10.59 -21.61 -44.58
C ILE A 102 -10.94 -21.12 -45.99
N GLU A 103 -10.51 -19.92 -46.38
CA GLU A 103 -10.70 -19.44 -47.77
C GLU A 103 -9.95 -20.32 -48.79
N GLU A 104 -8.85 -20.97 -48.40
CA GLU A 104 -8.16 -21.99 -49.21
C GLU A 104 -8.88 -23.36 -49.26
N GLY A 105 -9.99 -23.53 -48.53
CA GLY A 105 -10.95 -24.61 -48.72
C GLY A 105 -10.66 -25.93 -48.00
N ASN A 106 -9.88 -25.92 -46.91
CA ASN A 106 -9.53 -27.14 -46.14
C ASN A 106 -10.03 -27.11 -44.68
N GLU A 107 -11.33 -26.88 -44.48
CA GLU A 107 -11.99 -26.76 -43.15
C GLU A 107 -11.71 -27.93 -42.18
N GLU A 108 -11.53 -29.14 -42.71
CA GLU A 108 -11.28 -30.35 -41.91
C GLU A 108 -9.88 -30.37 -41.27
N GLU A 109 -8.87 -29.80 -41.94
CA GLU A 109 -7.49 -29.73 -41.44
C GLU A 109 -7.32 -28.58 -40.43
N VAL A 110 -8.04 -27.47 -40.61
CA VAL A 110 -8.03 -26.30 -39.71
C VAL A 110 -8.58 -26.66 -38.32
N ASN A 111 -9.74 -27.31 -38.27
CA ASN A 111 -10.37 -27.71 -37.00
C ASN A 111 -9.53 -28.74 -36.22
N ALA A 112 -8.76 -29.59 -36.90
CA ALA A 112 -7.89 -30.58 -36.26
C ALA A 112 -6.64 -29.96 -35.62
N VAL A 113 -6.11 -28.87 -36.20
CA VAL A 113 -4.90 -28.19 -35.70
C VAL A 113 -5.23 -27.13 -34.65
N TYR A 114 -6.27 -26.30 -34.87
CA TYR A 114 -6.57 -25.16 -33.99
C TYR A 114 -7.70 -25.40 -32.99
N GLY A 115 -8.60 -26.35 -33.23
CA GLY A 115 -9.74 -26.64 -32.35
C GLY A 115 -9.39 -27.18 -30.95
N ASN A 116 -8.13 -27.58 -30.70
CA ASN A 116 -7.66 -28.03 -29.38
C ASN A 116 -7.12 -26.89 -28.49
N TYR A 117 -6.86 -25.69 -29.04
CA TYR A 117 -6.25 -24.60 -28.28
C TYR A 117 -7.27 -23.73 -27.52
N ASP A 118 -8.52 -23.66 -27.99
CA ASP A 118 -9.61 -22.94 -27.32
C ASP A 118 -9.97 -23.53 -25.94
N GLU A 119 -9.79 -24.83 -25.72
CA GLU A 119 -10.11 -25.46 -24.41
C GLU A 119 -9.06 -25.16 -23.32
N CYS A 120 -7.87 -24.68 -23.66
CA CYS A 120 -6.81 -24.42 -22.68
C CYS A 120 -6.90 -23.03 -22.02
N GLY A 121 -7.78 -22.14 -22.51
CA GLY A 121 -7.96 -20.78 -21.98
C GLY A 121 -8.86 -20.68 -20.74
N ASP A 122 -9.71 -21.68 -20.49
CA ASP A 122 -10.73 -21.64 -19.42
C ASP A 122 -10.31 -22.34 -18.11
N GLU A 123 -9.17 -23.04 -18.08
CA GLU A 123 -8.66 -23.72 -16.87
C GLU A 123 -7.81 -22.80 -15.95
N ALA A 124 -7.66 -21.52 -16.26
CA ALA A 124 -7.04 -20.54 -15.37
C ALA A 124 -8.06 -19.90 -14.39
N THR A 125 -9.03 -20.66 -13.90
CA THR A 125 -9.81 -20.26 -12.71
C THR A 125 -9.01 -20.60 -11.47
N ILE A 126 -8.40 -19.56 -10.88
CA ILE A 126 -7.83 -19.61 -9.53
C ILE A 126 -8.97 -19.97 -8.57
N GLU A 127 -8.96 -21.20 -8.06
CA GLU A 127 -9.75 -21.55 -6.87
C GLU A 127 -9.29 -20.70 -5.70
N VAL A 128 -10.23 -19.98 -5.09
CA VAL A 128 -10.11 -19.24 -3.82
C VAL A 128 -10.72 -20.07 -2.70
#